data_AF-A0A8B8FZJ6-F1
#
_entry.id   AF-A0A8B8FZJ6-F1
#
_cell.length_a   1.000
_cell.length_b   1.000
_cell.length_c   1.000
_cell.angle_alpha   90.00
_cell.angle_beta   90.00
_cell.angle_gamma   90.00
#
_symmetry.space_group_name_H-M   'P 1'
#
loop_
_entity.id
_entity.type
_entity.pdbx_description
1 polymer ?
#
loop_
_entity_poly.entity_id
_entity_poly.type
_entity_poly.pdbx_seq_one_letter_code
_entity_poly.pdbx_strand_id
1 'polypeptide(L)'
;MGDGEKLSRKMIFPYTFTAKVVQFPFKLHFKHHWMFPWLIGSAVLVAPVFYQLQKFANNEANIKMWADKRRKEEEHHRHKWD
;
A
#
# COMPACT_ATOMS: atom_id res chain seq x y z
N MET A 1 -40.19 20.98 5.67
CA MET A 1 -39.60 19.62 5.74
C MET A 1 -38.90 19.40 4.40
N GLY A 2 -37.57 19.49 4.29
CA GLY A 2 -36.59 18.42 4.63
C GLY A 2 -36.64 17.36 3.51
N ASP A 3 -35.60 16.98 2.75
CA ASP A 3 -34.15 17.15 2.84
C ASP A 3 -33.52 16.89 1.45
N GLY A 4 -32.50 17.69 1.10
CA GLY A 4 -31.23 17.29 0.46
C GLY A 4 -31.06 16.23 -0.64
N GLU A 5 -32.05 15.72 -1.38
CA GLU A 5 -31.76 14.77 -2.48
C GLU A 5 -31.66 15.42 -3.87
N LYS A 6 -30.47 15.97 -4.18
CA LYS A 6 -30.00 15.98 -5.57
C LYS A 6 -29.11 14.76 -5.78
N LEU A 7 -29.72 13.59 -5.98
CA LEU A 7 -29.02 12.49 -6.63
C LEU A 7 -28.67 12.96 -8.04
N SER A 8 -27.43 13.41 -8.22
CA SER A 8 -26.89 13.67 -9.55
C SER A 8 -27.15 12.40 -10.37
N ARG A 9 -27.86 12.56 -11.48
CA ARG A 9 -28.26 11.44 -12.32
C ARG A 9 -27.00 10.65 -12.69
N LYS A 10 -26.88 9.42 -12.18
CA LYS A 10 -25.75 8.54 -12.47
C LYS A 10 -25.59 8.48 -13.99
N MET A 11 -24.44 8.91 -14.49
CA MET A 11 -24.18 8.98 -15.93
C MET A 11 -24.33 7.58 -16.54
N ILE A 12 -25.17 7.43 -17.57
CA ILE A 12 -25.49 6.12 -18.16
C ILE A 12 -24.22 5.46 -18.72
N PHE A 13 -23.37 6.26 -19.37
CA PHE A 13 -22.09 5.83 -19.92
C PHE A 13 -20.96 6.65 -19.30
N PRO A 14 -20.30 6.14 -18.25
CA PRO A 14 -19.18 6.83 -17.65
C PRO A 14 -17.96 6.84 -18.59
N TYR A 15 -17.74 7.96 -19.30
CA TYR A 15 -16.60 8.12 -20.20
C TYR A 15 -15.38 8.75 -19.51
N THR A 16 -15.57 9.46 -18.38
CA THR A 16 -14.47 9.95 -17.55
C THR A 16 -14.03 8.88 -16.55
N PHE A 17 -12.73 8.83 -16.25
CA PHE A 17 -12.18 7.86 -15.31
C PHE A 17 -12.81 7.97 -13.91
N THR A 18 -13.00 9.20 -13.44
CA THR A 18 -13.65 9.48 -12.15
C THR A 18 -15.09 8.98 -12.12
N ALA A 19 -15.85 9.16 -13.20
CA ALA A 19 -17.20 8.62 -13.30
C ALA A 19 -17.19 7.09 -13.30
N LYS A 20 -16.23 6.42 -13.96
CA LYS A 20 -16.13 4.95 -13.92
C LYS A 20 -15.89 4.44 -12.51
N VAL A 21 -14.99 5.09 -11.76
CA VAL A 21 -14.69 4.73 -10.36
C VAL A 21 -15.93 4.91 -9.48
N VAL A 22 -16.56 6.10 -9.49
CA VAL A 22 -17.75 6.36 -8.65
C VAL A 22 -18.89 5.38 -8.94
N GLN A 23 -19.02 4.95 -10.19
CA GLN A 23 -20.07 4.05 -10.61
C GLN A 23 -19.78 2.57 -10.42
N PHE A 24 -18.52 2.21 -10.15
CA PHE A 24 -18.09 0.84 -9.95
C PHE A 24 -18.70 0.28 -8.64
N PRO A 25 -19.27 -0.94 -8.65
CA PRO A 25 -19.97 -1.49 -7.48
C PRO A 25 -18.99 -2.07 -6.46
N PHE A 26 -18.12 -1.23 -5.87
CA PHE A 26 -17.11 -1.65 -4.89
C PHE A 26 -17.69 -2.50 -3.76
N LYS A 27 -18.83 -2.09 -3.20
CA LYS A 27 -19.50 -2.80 -2.09
C LYS A 27 -19.88 -4.24 -2.48
N LEU A 28 -20.28 -4.48 -3.73
CA LEU A 28 -20.60 -5.82 -4.21
C LEU A 28 -19.34 -6.68 -4.26
N HIS A 29 -18.26 -6.16 -4.85
CA HIS A 29 -17.00 -6.88 -4.94
C HIS A 29 -16.39 -7.15 -3.56
N PHE A 30 -16.38 -6.19 -2.64
CA PHE A 30 -15.86 -6.41 -1.29
C PHE A 30 -16.67 -7.42 -0.47
N LYS A 31 -17.99 -7.53 -0.69
CA LYS A 31 -18.84 -8.47 0.05
C LYS A 31 -18.83 -9.89 -0.51
N HIS A 32 -18.80 -10.04 -1.82
CA HIS A 32 -18.94 -11.36 -2.47
C HIS A 32 -17.61 -11.97 -2.88
N HIS A 33 -16.55 -11.17 -3.02
CA HIS A 33 -15.27 -11.69 -3.42
C HIS A 33 -14.51 -12.20 -2.19
N TRP A 34 -14.30 -13.52 -2.16
CA TRP A 34 -13.63 -14.21 -1.06
C TRP A 34 -12.26 -13.62 -0.71
N MET A 35 -11.48 -13.19 -1.71
CA MET A 35 -10.12 -12.68 -1.50
C MET A 35 -10.00 -11.50 -0.51
N PHE A 36 -10.90 -10.52 -0.52
CA PHE A 36 -10.73 -9.30 0.29
C PHE A 36 -10.75 -9.54 1.80
N PRO A 37 -11.70 -10.28 2.39
CA PRO A 37 -11.66 -10.58 3.83
C PRO A 37 -10.42 -11.39 4.22
N TRP A 38 -9.98 -12.33 3.39
CA TRP A 38 -8.76 -13.11 3.66
C TRP A 38 -7.49 -12.28 3.53
N LEU A 39 -7.40 -11.39 2.54
CA LEU A 39 -6.26 -10.49 2.36
C LEU A 39 -6.15 -9.50 3.52
N ILE A 40 -7.25 -8.85 3.89
CA ILE A 40 -7.26 -7.89 5.00
C ILE A 40 -7.02 -8.62 6.33
N GLY A 41 -7.68 -9.75 6.55
CA GLY A 41 -7.49 -10.57 7.75
C GLY A 41 -6.04 -11.04 7.92
N SER A 42 -5.43 -11.59 6.88
CA SER A 42 -4.04 -12.03 6.91
C SER A 42 -3.06 -10.87 7.10
N ALA A 43 -3.29 -9.72 6.43
CA ALA A 43 -2.48 -8.53 6.61
C ALA A 43 -2.49 -8.03 8.06
N VAL A 44 -3.67 -8.00 8.69
CA VAL A 44 -3.81 -7.59 10.10
C VAL A 44 -3.16 -8.61 11.04
N LEU A 45 -3.33 -9.91 10.78
CA LEU A 45 -2.73 -10.96 11.60
C LEU A 45 -1.20 -10.92 11.56
N VAL A 46 -0.61 -10.63 10.40
CA VAL A 46 0.85 -10.61 10.23
C VAL A 46 1.48 -9.25 10.54
N ALA A 47 0.70 -8.18 10.58
CA ALA A 47 1.15 -6.82 10.91
C ALA A 47 2.06 -6.73 12.17
N PRO A 48 1.73 -7.32 13.34
CA PRO A 48 2.61 -7.23 14.51
C PRO A 48 3.97 -7.90 14.30
N VAL A 49 4.03 -8.99 13.52
CA VAL A 49 5.28 -9.68 13.19
C VAL A 49 6.17 -8.78 12.34
N PHE A 50 5.60 -8.19 11.28
CA PHE A 50 6.34 -7.25 10.43
C PHE A 50 6.76 -5.99 11.16
N TYR A 51 5.94 -5.50 12.09
CA TYR A 51 6.30 -4.36 12.93
C TYR A 51 7.52 -4.66 13.81
N GLN A 52 7.59 -5.85 14.42
CA GLN A 52 8.76 -6.29 15.19
C GLN A 52 9.99 -6.43 14.30
N LEU A 53 9.86 -7.06 13.14
CA LEU A 53 10.95 -7.17 12.15
C LEU A 53 11.45 -5.80 11.72
N GLN A 54 10.54 -4.84 11.47
CA GLN A 54 10.89 -3.47 11.11
C GLN A 54 11.66 -2.77 12.24
N LYS A 55 11.27 -2.97 13.51
CA LYS A 55 12.02 -2.44 14.65
C LYS A 55 13.42 -3.01 14.74
N PHE A 56 13.59 -4.32 14.56
CA PHE A 56 14.91 -4.95 14.58
C PHE A 56 15.79 -4.52 13.41
N ALA A 57 15.21 -4.38 12.22
CA ALA A 57 15.92 -3.89 11.04
C ALA A 57 16.42 -2.45 11.24
N ASN A 58 15.60 -1.58 11.86
CA ASN A 58 15.92 -0.16 12.09
C ASN A 58 16.57 0.11 13.46
N ASN A 59 17.12 -0.90 14.12
CA ASN A 59 17.95 -0.68 15.31
C ASN A 59 19.20 0.13 14.92
N GLU A 60 19.61 1.08 15.75
CA GLU A 60 20.77 1.95 15.51
C GLU A 60 22.05 1.17 15.18
N ALA A 61 22.25 0.02 15.82
CA ALA A 61 23.38 -0.86 15.53
C ALA A 61 23.35 -1.40 14.09
N ASN A 62 22.18 -1.81 13.62
CA ASN A 62 22.01 -2.30 12.26
C ASN A 62 22.15 -1.17 11.23
N ILE A 63 21.58 0.00 11.51
CA ILE A 63 21.72 1.17 10.62
C ILE A 63 23.19 1.52 10.43
N LYS A 64 23.99 1.57 11.50
CA LYS A 64 25.44 1.83 11.43
C LYS A 64 26.17 0.76 10.62
N MET A 65 25.89 -0.52 10.87
CA MET A 65 26.50 -1.61 10.09
C MET A 65 26.14 -1.55 8.60
N TRP A 66 24.89 -1.22 8.27
CA TRP A 66 24.47 -1.08 6.88
C TRP A 66 25.13 0.12 6.21
N ALA A 67 25.24 1.26 6.89
CA ALA A 67 25.95 2.43 6.38
C ALA A 67 27.43 2.13 6.08
N ASP A 68 28.11 1.40 6.98
CA ASP A 68 29.50 1.01 6.77
C ASP A 68 29.67 0.03 5.60
N LYS A 69 28.75 -0.91 5.41
CA LYS A 69 28.76 -1.81 4.25
C LYS A 69 28.59 -1.02 2.95
N ARG A 70 27.65 -0.07 2.91
CA ARG A 70 27.39 0.76 1.74
C ARG A 70 28.59 1.64 1.38
N ARG A 71 29.26 2.22 2.37
CA ARG A 71 30.52 2.96 2.15
C ARG A 71 31.60 2.11 1.49
N LYS A 72 31.78 0.87 1.98
CA LYS A 72 32.75 -0.08 1.40
C LYS A 72 32.38 -0.53 -0.01
N GLU A 73 31.09 -0.76 -0.27
CA GLU A 73 30.59 -1.07 -1.61
C GLU A 73 30.85 0.10 -2.57
N GLU A 74 30.54 1.33 -2.17
CA GLU A 74 30.78 2.52 -2.97
C GLU A 74 32.27 2.72 -3.26
N GLU A 75 33.15 2.53 -2.28
CA GLU A 75 34.60 2.55 -2.47
C GLU A 75 35.05 1.49 -3.49
N HIS A 76 34.60 0.25 -3.35
CA HIS A 76 34.90 -0.82 -4.29
C HIS A 76 34.36 -0.55 -5.70
N HIS A 77 33.17 0.04 -5.82
CA HIS A 77 32.60 0.44 -7.10
C HIS A 77 33.36 1.58 -7.76
N ARG A 78 33.89 2.55 -7.01
CA ARG A 78 34.76 3.61 -7.53
C ARG A 78 36.06 3.02 -8.07
N HIS A 79 36.74 2.18 -7.30
CA HIS A 79 38.01 1.56 -7.70
C HIS A 79 37.90 0.49 -8.79
N LYS A 80 36.70 0.00 -9.10
CA LYS A 80 36.50 -1.00 -10.17
C LYS A 80 36.48 -0.37 -11.57
N TRP A 81 36.18 0.92 -11.67
CA TRP A 81 36.03 1.65 -12.94
C TRP A 81 37.06 2.78 -13.11
N ASP A 82 38.00 2.91 -12.18
CA ASP A 82 39.29 3.60 -12.37
C ASP A 82 40.28 2.67 -13.09
#